data_AF-A0A3A0CU63-F1
#
_entry.id   AF-A0A3A0CU63-F1
#
_cell.length_a   1.000
_cell.length_b   1.000
_cell.length_c   1.000
_cell.angle_alpha   90.00
_cell.angle_beta   90.00
_cell.angle_gamma   90.00
#
_symmetry.space_group_name_H-M   'P 1'
#
loop_
_entity.id
_entity.type
_entity.pdbx_description
1 polymer ?
#
loop_
_entity_poly.entity_id
_entity_poly.type
_entity_poly.pdbx_seq_one_letter_code
_entity_poly.pdbx_strand_id
1 'polypeptide(L)'
;MREHGMGEAAKMDLARANALLDEVNRQPTLARIATAARELVGHARDLAPVALRLACTSSYTFDPIKPALQLQGLRAGFALETYVGPYGQFDRELIDPASGLAQFSPQVVVLAVRLADVCPAIYESFNSLSESEGRGLLDDWFSRLESALRTFRQRSDAHVFVTDYDLPAAPALGLADRSATFSQEALIRGANDRLRQLAASMSNVHVLDYDALVARHGRATWSDRRMALYARIPVSAANYWSFAGFLVRHLRPLYGLTRKVLVLDADNTLWGGVLGDVGLDGIALGPDYPGSAFTAFQRRVLDLYHRGIVLCIASKNEPGTVQEALEKHPNMVLRPRHFAAMRVNWEPKPKNLQELADDLNLGIDSFVFMDDSDVECELMRQTLPQVLTITLPKEPAEYAAVVEALDCFDQWKISSEDRKRGELYRAEAGRKQLAAAAVDMPTFYRQLEMKVALRVNDTSQVARAAQMTNRTNQFNMHTIRYAEDDVRKFMSDSGSEVVTLALSDRFGDNGVVGLAVIRKKPHEWVLHQFLMSCRILGRTVEKAFIAWIAGRAKVAGAKELVGEFVPTAKNKPFSGFYASCGFLPGEPEGAVQRMVLSLASADVTLPDWITLEVETGLEHT
;
A
#
# COMPACT_ATOMS: atom_id res chain seq x y z
N MET A 1 -7.18 -33.92 -43.12
CA MET A 1 -6.49 -34.63 -42.04
C MET A 1 -5.13 -33.96 -41.83
N ARG A 2 -5.09 -32.93 -40.98
CA ARG A 2 -3.91 -32.30 -40.34
C ARG A 2 -4.42 -31.02 -39.71
N GLU A 3 -5.06 -31.22 -38.57
CA GLU A 3 -5.46 -30.20 -37.64
C GLU A 3 -4.85 -30.61 -36.30
N HIS A 4 -4.51 -29.63 -35.47
CA HIS A 4 -4.09 -29.74 -34.07
C HIS A 4 -2.63 -30.11 -33.78
N GLY A 5 -1.90 -29.08 -33.35
CA GLY A 5 -0.58 -29.18 -32.73
C GLY A 5 0.01 -27.82 -32.33
N MET A 6 -0.82 -26.81 -32.04
CA MET A 6 -0.34 -25.67 -31.24
C MET A 6 -0.34 -26.15 -29.79
N GLY A 7 0.85 -26.46 -29.27
CA GLY A 7 1.02 -26.86 -27.89
C GLY A 7 0.45 -25.77 -26.97
N GLU A 8 -0.51 -26.15 -26.12
CA GLU A 8 -0.79 -25.40 -24.91
C GLU A 8 0.53 -25.27 -24.14
N ALA A 9 1.06 -24.05 -24.04
CA ALA A 9 2.17 -23.78 -23.14
C ALA A 9 1.70 -24.21 -21.74
N ALA A 10 2.36 -25.22 -21.16
CA ALA A 10 2.04 -25.71 -19.83
C ALA A 10 2.04 -24.53 -18.86
N LYS A 11 0.89 -24.26 -18.23
CA LYS A 11 0.78 -23.23 -17.18
C LYS A 11 1.85 -23.53 -16.13
N MET A 12 2.70 -22.55 -15.83
CA MET A 12 3.72 -22.74 -14.82
C MET A 12 3.07 -22.97 -13.46
N ASP A 13 3.55 -23.98 -12.75
CA ASP A 13 3.12 -24.28 -11.39
C ASP A 13 3.53 -23.14 -10.44
N LEU A 14 2.53 -22.46 -9.88
CA LEU A 14 2.71 -21.36 -8.93
C LEU A 14 3.48 -21.80 -7.68
N ALA A 15 3.31 -23.05 -7.24
CA ALA A 15 4.03 -23.58 -6.08
C ALA A 15 5.53 -23.67 -6.36
N ARG A 16 5.91 -24.18 -7.55
CA ARG A 16 7.30 -24.22 -7.99
C ARG A 16 7.90 -22.82 -8.14
N ALA A 17 7.14 -21.88 -8.73
CA ALA A 17 7.60 -20.50 -8.87
C ALA A 17 7.87 -19.85 -7.51
N ASN A 18 6.96 -20.00 -6.55
CA ASN A 18 7.15 -19.49 -5.19
C ASN A 18 8.36 -20.13 -4.50
N ALA A 19 8.54 -21.44 -4.62
CA ALA A 19 9.70 -22.13 -4.04
C ALA A 19 11.04 -21.60 -4.58
N LEU A 20 11.14 -21.36 -5.88
CA LEU A 20 12.33 -20.76 -6.50
C LEU A 20 12.56 -19.32 -6.01
N LEU A 21 11.51 -18.50 -5.93
CA LEU A 21 11.61 -17.14 -5.42
C LEU A 21 12.06 -17.09 -3.95
N ASP A 22 11.58 -18.02 -3.13
CA ASP A 22 11.97 -18.14 -1.72
C ASP A 22 13.41 -18.63 -1.57
N GLU A 23 13.88 -19.52 -2.45
CA GLU A 23 15.29 -19.92 -2.49
C GLU A 23 16.21 -18.75 -2.85
N VAL A 24 15.87 -17.97 -3.89
CA VAL A 24 16.63 -16.78 -4.28
C VAL A 24 16.60 -15.75 -3.15
N ASN A 25 15.46 -15.56 -2.48
CA ASN A 25 15.37 -14.61 -1.39
C ASN A 25 16.27 -14.97 -0.19
N ARG A 26 16.37 -16.26 0.14
CA ARG A 26 17.25 -16.72 1.23
C ARG A 26 18.73 -16.53 0.89
N GLN A 27 19.10 -16.69 -0.38
CA GLN A 27 20.50 -16.68 -0.82
C GLN A 27 20.61 -16.10 -2.24
N PRO A 28 20.62 -14.77 -2.37
CA PRO A 28 20.50 -14.09 -3.66
C PRO A 28 21.84 -13.97 -4.41
N THR A 29 22.41 -15.10 -4.82
CA THR A 29 23.62 -15.09 -5.65
C THR A 29 23.29 -14.70 -7.10
N LEU A 30 24.26 -14.12 -7.83
CA LEU A 30 24.08 -13.79 -9.25
C LEU A 30 23.64 -15.00 -10.08
N ALA A 31 24.21 -16.18 -9.81
CA ALA A 31 23.88 -17.41 -10.52
C ALA A 31 22.41 -17.84 -10.28
N ARG A 32 21.93 -17.73 -9.04
CA ARG A 32 20.54 -18.07 -8.70
C ARG A 32 19.56 -17.05 -9.26
N ILE A 33 19.86 -15.76 -9.14
CA ILE A 33 19.06 -14.68 -9.75
C ILE A 33 18.96 -14.89 -11.26
N ALA A 34 20.08 -15.12 -11.96
CA ALA A 34 20.06 -15.32 -13.41
C ALA A 34 19.28 -16.59 -13.82
N THR A 35 19.41 -17.67 -13.05
CA THR A 35 18.72 -18.94 -13.32
C THR A 35 17.21 -18.79 -13.12
N ALA A 36 16.78 -18.27 -11.97
CA ALA A 36 15.37 -18.02 -11.70
C ALA A 36 14.77 -17.01 -12.68
N ALA A 37 15.52 -15.98 -13.09
CA ALA A 37 15.02 -15.01 -14.08
C ALA A 37 14.75 -15.66 -15.44
N ARG A 38 15.65 -16.53 -15.92
CA ARG A 38 15.44 -17.27 -17.18
C ARG A 38 14.20 -18.16 -17.14
N GLU A 39 13.90 -18.74 -15.98
CA GLU A 39 12.76 -19.63 -15.81
C GLU A 39 11.44 -18.87 -15.63
N LEU A 40 11.42 -17.85 -14.77
CA LEU A 40 10.18 -17.24 -14.30
C LEU A 40 9.72 -16.03 -15.12
N VAL A 41 10.65 -15.22 -15.68
CA VAL A 41 10.30 -13.92 -16.30
C VAL A 41 9.43 -14.09 -17.55
N GLY A 42 9.63 -15.16 -18.33
CA GLY A 42 8.80 -15.46 -19.51
C GLY A 42 7.33 -15.73 -19.19
N HIS A 43 7.03 -16.11 -17.95
CA HIS A 43 5.69 -16.44 -17.45
C HIS A 43 5.17 -15.40 -16.46
N ALA A 44 5.78 -14.21 -16.42
CA ALA A 44 5.48 -13.22 -15.40
C ALA A 44 3.99 -12.87 -15.31
N ARG A 45 3.30 -12.78 -16.45
CA ARG A 45 1.86 -12.45 -16.52
C ARG A 45 0.95 -13.55 -15.95
N ASP A 46 1.42 -14.78 -15.88
CA ASP A 46 0.69 -15.91 -15.28
C ASP A 46 0.89 -15.96 -13.76
N LEU A 47 2.05 -15.47 -13.29
CA LEU A 47 2.48 -15.57 -11.90
C LEU A 47 2.08 -14.36 -11.04
N ALA A 48 1.87 -13.21 -11.66
CA ALA A 48 1.62 -11.96 -10.95
C ALA A 48 0.30 -11.30 -11.37
N PRO A 49 -0.54 -10.87 -10.42
CA PRO A 49 -1.86 -10.30 -10.71
C PRO A 49 -1.82 -8.91 -11.36
N VAL A 50 -0.69 -8.18 -11.28
CA VAL A 50 -0.58 -6.82 -11.81
C VAL A 50 0.56 -6.74 -12.83
N ALA A 51 0.23 -6.48 -14.09
CA ALA A 51 1.22 -6.13 -15.11
C ALA A 51 1.57 -4.64 -15.03
N LEU A 52 2.87 -4.33 -15.07
CA LEU A 52 3.36 -2.96 -14.92
C LEU A 52 4.54 -2.68 -15.83
N ARG A 53 4.49 -1.56 -16.57
CA ARG A 53 5.63 -1.02 -17.32
C ARG A 53 6.47 -0.12 -16.43
N LEU A 54 7.67 -0.58 -16.08
CA LEU A 54 8.62 0.14 -15.23
C LEU A 54 9.89 0.47 -16.02
N ALA A 55 10.20 1.75 -16.14
CA ALA A 55 11.43 2.22 -16.75
C ALA A 55 12.47 2.59 -15.69
N CYS A 56 13.74 2.29 -15.93
CA CYS A 56 14.87 2.75 -15.12
C CYS A 56 15.78 3.62 -15.99
N THR A 57 16.04 4.84 -15.54
CA THR A 57 17.02 5.74 -16.15
C THR A 57 18.03 6.16 -15.08
N SER A 58 19.31 6.25 -15.44
CA SER A 58 20.37 6.37 -14.45
C SER A 58 21.61 7.10 -14.95
N SER A 59 22.41 7.59 -14.01
CA SER A 59 23.75 8.13 -14.28
C SER A 59 24.83 7.05 -14.42
N TYR A 60 24.50 5.79 -14.13
CA TYR A 60 25.38 4.63 -14.13
C TYR A 60 24.76 3.41 -14.85
N THR A 61 25.56 2.40 -15.16
CA THR A 61 25.11 1.18 -15.86
C THR A 61 24.17 0.37 -14.95
N PHE A 62 22.88 0.34 -15.26
CA PHE A 62 21.84 -0.26 -14.43
C PHE A 62 21.46 -1.68 -14.85
N ASP A 63 21.77 -2.09 -16.09
CA ASP A 63 21.38 -3.38 -16.67
C ASP A 63 21.61 -4.62 -15.77
N PRO A 64 22.73 -4.75 -15.02
CA PRO A 64 22.96 -5.91 -14.16
C PRO A 64 21.91 -6.12 -13.06
N ILE A 65 21.19 -5.08 -12.64
CA ILE A 65 20.16 -5.13 -11.59
C ILE A 65 18.82 -5.64 -12.15
N LYS A 66 18.60 -5.53 -13.46
CA LYS A 66 17.32 -5.83 -14.13
C LYS A 66 16.74 -7.22 -13.76
N PRO A 67 17.51 -8.33 -13.78
CA PRO A 67 16.96 -9.63 -13.40
C PRO A 67 16.46 -9.69 -11.95
N ALA A 68 17.20 -9.08 -11.01
CA ALA A 68 16.79 -8.99 -9.62
C ALA A 68 15.52 -8.14 -9.47
N LEU A 69 15.42 -7.03 -10.22
CA LEU A 69 14.24 -6.17 -10.25
C LEU A 69 12.99 -6.93 -10.70
N GLN A 70 13.08 -7.71 -11.78
CA GLN A 70 11.96 -8.49 -12.28
C GLN A 70 11.52 -9.59 -11.30
N LEU A 71 12.46 -10.31 -10.69
CA LEU A 71 12.16 -11.34 -9.70
C LEU A 71 11.56 -10.75 -8.41
N GLN A 72 12.07 -9.63 -7.93
CA GLN A 72 11.47 -8.91 -6.80
C GLN A 72 10.07 -8.42 -7.15
N GLY A 73 9.86 -7.97 -8.40
CA GLY A 73 8.54 -7.67 -8.95
C GLY A 73 7.59 -8.85 -8.79
N LEU A 74 7.97 -10.04 -9.26
CA LEU A 74 7.15 -11.25 -9.15
C LEU A 74 6.82 -11.59 -7.70
N ARG A 75 7.81 -11.53 -6.79
CA ARG A 75 7.60 -11.72 -5.35
C ARG A 75 6.62 -10.72 -4.74
N ALA A 76 6.53 -9.53 -5.32
CA ALA A 76 5.59 -8.49 -4.92
C ALA A 76 4.25 -8.54 -5.65
N GLY A 77 4.03 -9.50 -6.55
CA GLY A 77 2.80 -9.64 -7.33
C GLY A 77 2.77 -8.75 -8.57
N PHE A 78 3.92 -8.32 -9.08
CA PHE A 78 4.08 -7.51 -10.28
C PHE A 78 4.76 -8.26 -11.42
N ALA A 79 4.09 -8.35 -12.57
CA ALA A 79 4.69 -8.73 -13.83
C ALA A 79 5.35 -7.49 -14.46
N LEU A 80 6.64 -7.27 -14.14
CA LEU A 80 7.37 -6.09 -14.59
C LEU A 80 7.88 -6.25 -16.03
N GLU A 81 7.27 -5.49 -16.94
CA GLU A 81 7.88 -5.16 -18.21
C GLU A 81 8.86 -4.01 -17.98
N THR A 82 10.13 -4.21 -18.34
CA THR A 82 11.22 -3.30 -17.93
C THR A 82 11.94 -2.69 -19.12
N TYR A 83 12.11 -1.37 -19.06
CA TYR A 83 12.98 -0.60 -19.95
C TYR A 83 14.15 -0.04 -19.14
N VAL A 84 15.38 -0.20 -19.63
CA VAL A 84 16.57 0.41 -19.04
C VAL A 84 17.10 1.41 -20.05
N GLY A 85 17.10 2.68 -19.66
CA GLY A 85 17.59 3.77 -20.50
C GLY A 85 19.11 3.70 -20.68
N PRO A 86 19.65 4.32 -21.75
CA PRO A 86 21.09 4.35 -21.99
C PRO A 86 21.86 4.99 -20.83
N TYR A 87 23.05 4.46 -20.54
CA TYR A 87 23.97 4.99 -19.52
C TYR A 87 24.18 6.51 -19.66
N GLY A 88 23.93 7.25 -18.57
CA GLY A 88 24.24 8.68 -18.49
C GLY A 88 23.31 9.59 -19.30
N GLN A 89 22.23 9.06 -19.90
CA GLN A 89 21.30 9.82 -20.74
C GLN A 89 19.94 10.07 -20.06
N PHE A 90 19.88 9.99 -18.73
CA PHE A 90 18.63 10.09 -17.97
C PHE A 90 17.85 11.39 -18.24
N ASP A 91 18.54 12.51 -18.42
CA ASP A 91 17.92 13.81 -18.71
C ASP A 91 17.39 13.88 -20.15
N ARG A 92 18.16 13.37 -21.12
CA ARG A 92 17.71 13.24 -22.50
C ARG A 92 16.46 12.36 -22.59
N GLU A 93 16.45 11.23 -21.89
CA GLU A 93 15.28 10.34 -21.83
C GLU A 93 14.04 11.05 -21.28
N LEU A 94 14.21 11.92 -20.27
CA LEU A 94 13.14 12.73 -19.67
C LEU A 94 12.74 13.97 -20.48
N ILE A 95 13.58 14.49 -21.36
CA ILE A 95 13.29 15.72 -22.13
C ILE A 95 12.78 15.39 -23.54
N ASP A 96 13.43 14.46 -24.25
CA ASP A 96 13.14 14.15 -25.64
C ASP A 96 11.81 13.39 -25.76
N PRO A 97 10.80 13.91 -26.49
CA PRO A 97 9.53 13.22 -26.71
C PRO A 97 9.67 11.98 -27.61
N ALA A 98 10.78 11.83 -28.33
CA ALA A 98 11.09 10.65 -29.15
C ALA A 98 12.01 9.65 -28.43
N SER A 99 12.35 9.87 -27.15
CA SER A 99 13.22 8.98 -26.37
C SER A 99 12.66 7.56 -26.24
N GLY A 100 13.54 6.60 -25.93
CA GLY A 100 13.08 5.23 -25.68
C GLY A 100 12.16 5.15 -24.47
N LEU A 101 12.39 5.99 -23.44
CA LEU A 101 11.49 6.17 -22.30
C LEU A 101 10.08 6.61 -22.74
N ALA A 102 9.99 7.61 -23.62
CA ALA A 102 8.70 8.11 -24.11
C ALA A 102 7.97 7.04 -24.93
N GLN A 103 8.67 6.36 -25.83
CA GLN A 103 8.13 5.27 -26.65
C GLN A 103 7.65 4.08 -25.81
N PHE A 104 8.36 3.77 -24.73
CA PHE A 104 7.99 2.70 -23.80
C PHE A 104 6.69 3.00 -23.02
N SER A 105 6.32 4.28 -22.87
CA SER A 105 5.10 4.73 -22.18
C SER A 105 4.99 4.14 -20.74
N PRO A 106 5.99 4.33 -19.87
CA PRO A 106 6.02 3.73 -18.55
C PRO A 106 4.86 4.18 -17.68
N GLN A 107 4.46 3.32 -16.74
CA GLN A 107 3.58 3.68 -15.63
C GLN A 107 4.39 4.12 -14.41
N VAL A 108 5.63 3.62 -14.30
CA VAL A 108 6.59 4.00 -13.27
C VAL A 108 7.96 4.26 -13.89
N VAL A 109 8.62 5.33 -13.47
CA VAL A 109 9.99 5.67 -13.84
C VAL A 109 10.85 5.72 -12.59
N VAL A 110 11.91 4.94 -12.54
CA VAL A 110 12.98 5.07 -11.54
C VAL A 110 14.09 5.93 -12.14
N LEU A 111 14.38 7.05 -11.50
CA LEU A 111 15.49 7.93 -11.79
C LEU A 111 16.59 7.68 -10.75
N ALA A 112 17.55 6.83 -11.09
CA ALA A 112 18.64 6.43 -10.21
C ALA A 112 19.92 7.22 -10.55
N VAL A 113 20.05 8.41 -9.98
CA VAL A 113 21.15 9.34 -10.27
C VAL A 113 22.02 9.51 -9.03
N ARG A 114 23.32 9.29 -9.19
CA ARG A 114 24.30 9.51 -8.12
C ARG A 114 24.84 10.93 -8.20
N LEU A 115 24.89 11.61 -7.06
CA LEU A 115 25.50 12.95 -6.99
C LEU A 115 26.98 12.92 -7.38
N ALA A 116 27.68 11.80 -7.12
CA ALA A 116 29.05 11.58 -7.56
C ALA A 116 29.22 11.58 -9.09
N ASP A 117 28.18 11.28 -9.86
CA ASP A 117 28.25 11.24 -11.33
C ASP A 117 27.88 12.61 -11.95
N VAL A 118 26.98 13.38 -11.31
CA VAL A 118 26.49 14.68 -11.83
C VAL A 118 27.20 15.90 -11.23
N CYS A 119 27.77 15.75 -10.03
CA CYS A 119 28.58 16.75 -9.33
C CYS A 119 29.89 16.12 -8.82
N PRO A 120 30.76 15.59 -9.72
CA PRO A 120 31.92 14.79 -9.32
C PRO A 120 32.89 15.52 -8.39
N ALA A 121 33.03 16.85 -8.53
CA ALA A 121 33.91 17.66 -7.68
C ALA A 121 33.54 17.58 -6.19
N ILE A 122 32.27 17.34 -5.84
CA ILE A 122 31.84 17.13 -4.45
C ILE A 122 32.42 15.85 -3.84
N TYR A 123 32.77 14.85 -4.66
CA TYR A 123 33.31 13.56 -4.21
C TYR A 123 34.80 13.39 -4.48
N GLU A 124 35.31 13.96 -5.56
CA GLU A 124 36.69 13.75 -6.03
C GLU A 124 37.65 14.85 -5.58
N SER A 125 37.15 16.07 -5.34
CA SER A 125 38.00 17.25 -5.07
C SER A 125 37.36 18.22 -4.08
N PHE A 126 36.56 17.73 -3.12
CA PHE A 126 35.81 18.58 -2.18
C PHE A 126 36.69 19.60 -1.45
N ASN A 127 37.87 19.17 -0.99
CA ASN A 127 38.80 20.03 -0.23
C ASN A 127 39.39 21.18 -1.06
N SER A 128 39.17 21.19 -2.37
CA SER A 128 39.55 22.28 -3.27
C SER A 128 38.40 23.24 -3.58
N LEU A 129 37.19 22.97 -3.08
CA LEU A 129 36.00 23.80 -3.31
C LEU A 129 35.84 24.85 -2.21
N SER A 130 35.55 26.08 -2.61
CA SER A 130 34.91 27.06 -1.74
C SER A 130 33.46 26.68 -1.47
N GLU A 131 32.89 27.22 -0.38
CA GLU A 131 31.47 27.05 -0.06
C GLU A 131 30.55 27.51 -1.20
N SER A 132 30.89 28.64 -1.84
CA SER A 132 30.15 29.18 -2.99
C SER A 132 30.20 28.26 -4.21
N GLU A 133 31.36 27.67 -4.53
CA GLU A 133 31.48 26.74 -5.65
C GLU A 133 30.71 25.45 -5.39
N GLY A 134 30.82 24.88 -4.19
CA GLY A 134 30.07 23.69 -3.80
C GLY A 134 28.55 23.89 -3.89
N ARG A 135 28.04 25.04 -3.45
CA ARG A 135 26.62 25.39 -3.57
C ARG A 135 26.20 25.64 -5.03
N GLY A 136 27.03 26.32 -5.81
CA GLY A 136 26.79 26.57 -7.24
C GLY A 136 26.64 25.29 -8.05
N LEU A 137 27.47 24.27 -7.78
CA LEU A 137 27.35 22.95 -8.41
C LEU A 137 25.99 22.30 -8.14
N LEU A 138 25.46 22.44 -6.91
CA LEU A 138 24.12 21.95 -6.58
C LEU A 138 23.03 22.78 -7.25
N ASP A 139 23.18 24.10 -7.31
CA ASP A 139 22.23 24.99 -8.00
C ASP A 139 22.06 24.61 -9.47
N ASP A 140 23.16 24.43 -10.18
CA ASP A 140 23.17 24.01 -11.58
C ASP A 140 22.50 22.64 -11.76
N TRP A 141 22.86 21.68 -10.91
CA TRP A 141 22.29 20.34 -10.95
C TRP A 141 20.77 20.35 -10.72
N PHE A 142 20.31 21.02 -9.67
CA PHE A 142 18.88 21.07 -9.36
C PHE A 142 18.07 21.85 -10.39
N SER A 143 18.66 22.88 -11.02
CA SER A 143 18.02 23.57 -12.15
C SER A 143 17.80 22.62 -13.34
N ARG A 144 18.82 21.83 -13.71
CA ARG A 144 18.72 20.82 -14.77
C ARG A 144 17.71 19.72 -14.42
N LEU A 145 17.76 19.20 -13.19
CA LEU A 145 16.84 18.15 -12.73
C LEU A 145 15.40 18.64 -12.73
N GLU A 146 15.14 19.83 -12.19
CA GLU A 146 13.82 20.45 -12.18
C GLU A 146 13.28 20.63 -13.60
N SER A 147 14.09 21.17 -14.50
CA SER A 147 13.71 21.34 -15.91
C SER A 147 13.34 20.00 -16.55
N ALA A 148 14.17 18.97 -16.42
CA ALA A 148 13.91 17.65 -16.98
C ALA A 148 12.63 17.01 -16.43
N LEU A 149 12.41 17.09 -15.10
CA LEU A 149 11.21 16.57 -14.46
C LEU A 149 9.96 17.33 -14.92
N ARG A 150 9.99 18.67 -14.96
CA ARG A 150 8.84 19.48 -15.42
C ARG A 150 8.50 19.17 -16.87
N THR A 151 9.48 19.08 -17.76
CA THR A 151 9.28 18.71 -19.16
C THR A 151 8.70 17.30 -19.30
N PHE A 152 9.13 16.34 -18.48
CA PHE A 152 8.54 15.00 -18.46
C PHE A 152 7.09 15.02 -17.98
N ARG A 153 6.77 15.81 -16.94
CA ARG A 153 5.41 15.95 -16.40
C ARG A 153 4.40 16.58 -17.35
N GLN A 154 4.85 17.42 -18.29
CA GLN A 154 3.97 17.98 -19.32
C GLN A 154 3.37 16.91 -20.25
N ARG A 155 3.94 15.70 -20.31
CA ARG A 155 3.54 14.65 -21.27
C ARG A 155 3.28 13.28 -20.66
N SER A 156 3.45 13.11 -19.34
CA SER A 156 3.30 11.83 -18.67
C SER A 156 2.83 12.01 -17.23
N ASP A 157 1.90 11.17 -16.80
CA ASP A 157 1.41 11.07 -15.42
C ASP A 157 2.08 9.93 -14.62
N ALA A 158 3.04 9.21 -15.21
CA ALA A 158 3.72 8.07 -14.60
C ALA A 158 4.31 8.40 -13.22
N HIS A 159 4.30 7.49 -12.25
CA HIS A 159 4.99 7.74 -10.98
C HIS A 159 6.49 7.82 -11.21
N VAL A 160 7.13 8.92 -10.78
CA VAL A 160 8.58 9.10 -10.86
C VAL A 160 9.18 8.91 -9.48
N PHE A 161 10.08 7.95 -9.36
CA PHE A 161 10.84 7.66 -8.16
C PHE A 161 12.28 8.11 -8.35
N VAL A 162 12.71 9.11 -7.59
CA VAL A 162 14.08 9.62 -7.63
C VAL A 162 14.82 9.13 -6.39
N THR A 163 15.94 8.43 -6.57
CA THR A 163 16.81 8.08 -5.43
C THR A 163 17.49 9.33 -4.90
N ASP A 164 17.53 9.52 -3.59
CA ASP A 164 18.41 10.52 -2.99
C ASP A 164 19.88 10.09 -3.02
N TYR A 165 20.75 10.93 -2.47
CA TYR A 165 22.20 10.80 -2.60
C TYR A 165 22.83 10.21 -1.35
N ASP A 166 23.67 9.20 -1.54
CA ASP A 166 24.38 8.54 -0.46
C ASP A 166 25.55 9.37 0.07
N LEU A 167 25.70 9.35 1.39
CA LEU A 167 26.87 9.92 2.07
C LEU A 167 28.09 9.01 1.89
N PRO A 168 29.28 9.61 1.71
CA PRO A 168 30.51 8.86 1.52
C PRO A 168 30.85 8.02 2.76
N ALA A 169 31.41 6.83 2.54
CA ALA A 169 31.92 6.01 3.64
C ALA A 169 33.11 6.67 4.38
N ALA A 170 33.85 7.53 3.68
CA ALA A 170 34.95 8.31 4.22
C ALA A 170 34.80 9.77 3.74
N PRO A 171 34.29 10.68 4.58
CA PRO A 171 34.16 12.10 4.24
C PRO A 171 35.50 12.77 3.96
N ALA A 172 35.50 13.76 3.09
CA ALA A 172 36.71 14.44 2.58
C ALA A 172 37.55 15.13 3.67
N LEU A 173 36.90 15.60 4.74
CA LEU A 173 37.58 16.21 5.90
C LEU A 173 37.82 15.22 7.06
N GLY A 174 37.54 13.93 6.87
CA GLY A 174 37.66 12.91 7.92
C GLY A 174 36.81 13.26 9.15
N LEU A 175 37.39 13.19 10.34
CA LEU A 175 36.68 13.50 11.60
C LEU A 175 36.23 14.97 11.68
N ALA A 176 36.94 15.89 11.02
CA ALA A 176 36.65 17.32 11.07
C ALA A 176 35.38 17.70 10.28
N ASP A 177 34.89 16.82 9.40
CA ASP A 177 33.70 17.08 8.57
C ASP A 177 32.48 17.42 9.45
N ARG A 178 32.33 16.78 10.62
CA ARG A 178 31.20 17.01 11.53
C ARG A 178 31.23 18.36 12.26
N SER A 179 32.40 18.97 12.40
CA SER A 179 32.58 20.26 13.09
C SER A 179 32.75 21.43 12.13
N ALA A 180 32.96 21.17 10.83
CA ALA A 180 33.16 22.20 9.84
C ALA A 180 31.84 22.91 9.53
N THR A 181 31.90 24.24 9.34
CA THR A 181 30.76 25.04 8.90
C THR A 181 30.36 24.76 7.45
N PHE A 182 31.33 24.32 6.64
CA PHE A 182 31.14 23.80 5.29
C PHE A 182 31.83 22.44 5.20
N SER A 183 31.04 21.39 4.92
CA SER A 183 31.50 20.00 4.96
C SER A 183 30.86 19.19 3.85
N GLN A 184 31.49 18.08 3.47
CA GLN A 184 31.00 17.25 2.37
C GLN A 184 29.65 16.62 2.73
N GLU A 185 29.52 16.09 3.96
CA GLU A 185 28.25 15.51 4.40
C GLU A 185 27.16 16.57 4.51
N ALA A 186 27.45 17.77 5.04
CA ALA A 186 26.47 18.84 5.17
C ALA A 186 25.94 19.27 3.79
N LEU A 187 26.82 19.37 2.79
CA LEU A 187 26.44 19.71 1.42
C LEU A 187 25.53 18.64 0.79
N ILE A 188 25.87 17.35 0.95
CA ILE A 188 25.05 16.23 0.43
C ILE A 188 23.69 16.14 1.14
N ARG A 189 23.65 16.33 2.47
CA ARG A 189 22.38 16.38 3.22
C ARG A 189 21.50 17.52 2.73
N GLY A 190 22.07 18.70 2.51
CA GLY A 190 21.37 19.84 1.91
C GLY A 190 20.83 19.53 0.52
N ALA A 191 21.57 18.78 -0.31
CA ALA A 191 21.07 18.29 -1.59
C ALA A 191 19.87 17.34 -1.41
N ASN A 192 19.93 16.39 -0.48
CA ASN A 192 18.81 15.49 -0.19
C ASN A 192 17.56 16.24 0.27
N ASP A 193 17.72 17.28 1.11
CA ASP A 193 16.59 18.12 1.55
C ASP A 193 15.99 18.93 0.39
N ARG A 194 16.83 19.49 -0.48
CA ARG A 194 16.37 20.19 -1.69
C ARG A 194 15.65 19.26 -2.66
N LEU A 195 16.12 18.02 -2.82
CA LEU A 195 15.45 17.02 -3.65
C LEU A 195 14.05 16.70 -3.12
N ARG A 196 13.88 16.56 -1.79
CA ARG A 196 12.57 16.35 -1.16
C ARG A 196 11.62 17.52 -1.41
N GLN A 197 12.11 18.76 -1.28
CA GLN A 197 11.33 19.96 -1.56
C GLN A 197 10.89 20.03 -3.02
N LEU A 198 11.81 19.75 -3.96
CA LEU A 198 11.53 19.71 -5.39
C LEU A 198 10.45 18.66 -5.72
N ALA A 199 10.61 17.43 -5.22
CA ALA A 199 9.64 16.36 -5.43
C ALA A 199 8.26 16.70 -4.85
N ALA A 200 8.20 17.30 -3.65
CA ALA A 200 6.95 17.72 -3.03
C ALA A 200 6.21 18.82 -3.82
N SER A 201 6.92 19.59 -4.65
CA SER A 201 6.32 20.60 -5.53
C SER A 201 5.71 20.04 -6.82
N MET A 202 5.83 18.74 -7.07
CA MET A 202 5.37 18.07 -8.29
C MET A 202 4.50 16.86 -7.98
N SER A 203 3.45 16.66 -8.77
CA SER A 203 2.59 15.50 -8.62
C SER A 203 3.24 14.23 -9.14
N ASN A 204 2.98 13.13 -8.41
CA ASN A 204 3.50 11.80 -8.70
C ASN A 204 5.04 11.72 -8.80
N VAL A 205 5.77 12.63 -8.15
CA VAL A 205 7.23 12.56 -7.98
C VAL A 205 7.53 12.24 -6.51
N HIS A 206 8.31 11.18 -6.29
CA HIS A 206 8.61 10.70 -4.95
C HIS A 206 10.12 10.49 -4.78
N VAL A 207 10.64 10.80 -3.60
CA VAL A 207 12.02 10.53 -3.23
C VAL A 207 12.11 9.18 -2.54
N LEU A 208 13.08 8.37 -2.97
CA LEU A 208 13.44 7.12 -2.32
C LEU A 208 14.70 7.34 -1.48
N ASP A 209 14.65 6.97 -0.19
CA ASP A 209 15.76 7.08 0.76
C ASP A 209 16.83 6.01 0.49
N TYR A 210 17.63 6.28 -0.54
CA TYR A 210 18.73 5.45 -0.98
C TYR A 210 19.91 5.54 -0.01
N ASP A 211 20.15 6.71 0.61
CA ASP A 211 21.17 6.85 1.65
C ASP A 211 20.96 5.89 2.83
N ALA A 212 19.72 5.77 3.34
CA ALA A 212 19.40 4.84 4.41
C ALA A 212 19.54 3.38 3.98
N LEU A 213 19.23 3.05 2.72
CA LEU A 213 19.47 1.73 2.16
C LEU A 213 20.97 1.40 2.16
N VAL A 214 21.79 2.31 1.65
CA VAL A 214 23.26 2.19 1.62
C VAL A 214 23.81 2.03 3.04
N ALA A 215 23.31 2.82 4.00
CA ALA A 215 23.70 2.73 5.40
C ALA A 215 23.39 1.36 6.01
N ARG A 216 22.18 0.81 5.76
CA ARG A 216 21.73 -0.48 6.28
C ARG A 216 22.58 -1.66 5.79
N HIS A 217 23.05 -1.58 4.55
CA HIS A 217 23.87 -2.62 3.91
C HIS A 217 25.38 -2.33 4.00
N GLY A 218 25.76 -1.30 4.74
CA GLY A 218 27.14 -0.87 4.92
C GLY A 218 27.64 0.01 3.77
N ARG A 219 27.94 1.28 4.07
CA ARG A 219 28.46 2.26 3.09
C ARG A 219 29.72 1.78 2.38
N ALA A 220 30.60 1.08 3.09
CA ALA A 220 31.87 0.58 2.56
C ALA A 220 31.70 -0.59 1.57
N THR A 221 30.66 -1.40 1.75
CA THR A 221 30.40 -2.63 0.97
C THR A 221 29.32 -2.44 -0.08
N TRP A 222 28.62 -1.30 -0.07
CA TRP A 222 27.57 -1.00 -1.02
C TRP A 222 28.08 -0.99 -2.47
N SER A 223 29.25 -0.39 -2.67
CA SER A 223 29.85 -0.14 -3.98
C SER A 223 31.05 -1.05 -4.26
N ASP A 224 31.15 -1.58 -5.48
CA ASP A 224 32.39 -2.20 -5.98
C ASP A 224 33.19 -1.16 -6.76
N ARG A 225 34.25 -0.63 -6.13
CA ARG A 225 35.09 0.42 -6.73
C ARG A 225 35.71 0.01 -8.05
N ARG A 226 36.09 -1.26 -8.22
CA ARG A 226 36.69 -1.76 -9.47
C ARG A 226 35.66 -1.72 -10.59
N MET A 227 34.45 -2.22 -10.32
CA MET A 227 33.36 -2.21 -11.31
C MET A 227 32.82 -0.80 -11.60
N ALA A 228 32.81 0.08 -10.59
CA ALA A 228 32.46 1.49 -10.75
C ALA A 228 33.40 2.21 -11.74
N LEU A 229 34.70 1.96 -11.64
CA LEU A 229 35.71 2.55 -12.51
C LEU A 229 35.75 1.88 -13.90
N TYR A 230 35.69 0.55 -13.95
CA TYR A 230 35.88 -0.23 -15.18
C TYR A 230 34.63 -0.23 -16.09
N ALA A 231 33.45 -0.41 -15.51
CA ALA A 231 32.21 -0.65 -16.27
C ALA A 231 31.08 0.32 -15.91
N ARG A 232 31.36 1.34 -15.08
CA ARG A 232 30.35 2.27 -14.56
C ARG A 232 29.21 1.56 -13.84
N ILE A 233 29.51 0.45 -13.16
CA ILE A 233 28.55 -0.31 -12.33
C ILE A 233 28.96 -0.10 -10.85
N PRO A 234 28.44 0.96 -10.20
CA PRO A 234 28.84 1.28 -8.83
C PRO A 234 28.25 0.31 -7.82
N VAL A 235 26.99 -0.12 -7.98
CA VAL A 235 26.36 -1.04 -7.03
C VAL A 235 27.07 -2.40 -7.08
N SER A 236 27.52 -2.89 -5.93
CA SER A 236 28.11 -4.22 -5.81
C SER A 236 27.07 -5.29 -6.12
N ALA A 237 27.48 -6.37 -6.79
CA ALA A 237 26.62 -7.51 -7.12
C ALA A 237 25.92 -8.13 -5.90
N ALA A 238 26.55 -8.07 -4.72
CA ALA A 238 25.97 -8.55 -3.47
C ALA A 238 24.71 -7.77 -3.06
N ASN A 239 24.52 -6.55 -3.57
CA ASN A 239 23.44 -5.65 -3.19
C ASN A 239 22.33 -5.53 -4.26
N TYR A 240 22.44 -6.23 -5.40
CA TYR A 240 21.43 -6.15 -6.47
C TYR A 240 20.04 -6.56 -5.99
N TRP A 241 19.95 -7.63 -5.20
CA TRP A 241 18.68 -8.11 -4.66
C TRP A 241 18.04 -7.12 -3.69
N SER A 242 18.85 -6.56 -2.80
CA SER A 242 18.41 -5.57 -1.81
C SER A 242 17.98 -4.26 -2.48
N PHE A 243 18.72 -3.79 -3.47
CA PHE A 243 18.36 -2.58 -4.20
C PHE A 243 17.09 -2.78 -5.04
N ALA A 244 16.98 -3.91 -5.75
CA ALA A 244 15.75 -4.26 -6.46
C ALA A 244 14.53 -4.34 -5.52
N GLY A 245 14.65 -4.99 -4.37
CA GLY A 245 13.55 -5.09 -3.39
C GLY A 245 13.17 -3.73 -2.82
N PHE A 246 14.16 -2.87 -2.58
CA PHE A 246 13.94 -1.48 -2.19
C PHE A 246 13.16 -0.68 -3.23
N LEU A 247 13.42 -0.85 -4.52
CA LEU A 247 12.63 -0.15 -5.55
C LEU A 247 11.19 -0.69 -5.60
N VAL A 248 11.03 -2.02 -5.55
CA VAL A 248 9.72 -2.69 -5.73
C VAL A 248 8.77 -2.46 -4.55
N ARG A 249 9.25 -2.37 -3.31
CA ARG A 249 8.36 -2.19 -2.14
C ARG A 249 7.47 -0.94 -2.24
N HIS A 250 7.96 0.11 -2.92
CA HIS A 250 7.25 1.37 -3.11
C HIS A 250 6.07 1.26 -4.09
N LEU A 251 6.03 0.19 -4.91
CA LEU A 251 4.96 -0.07 -5.87
C LEU A 251 3.69 -0.61 -5.20
N ARG A 252 3.84 -1.48 -4.18
CA ARG A 252 2.70 -2.13 -3.52
C ARG A 252 1.60 -1.16 -3.03
N PRO A 253 1.92 -0.07 -2.31
CA PRO A 253 0.90 0.88 -1.87
C PRO A 253 0.25 1.69 -3.01
N LEU A 254 0.88 1.79 -4.19
CA LEU A 254 0.31 2.50 -5.35
C LEU A 254 -0.66 1.63 -6.14
N TYR A 255 -0.38 0.32 -6.23
CA TYR A 255 -1.14 -0.60 -7.08
C TYR A 255 -2.03 -1.57 -6.30
N GLY A 256 -2.30 -1.28 -5.03
CA GLY A 256 -3.29 -2.00 -4.23
C GLY A 256 -2.89 -3.43 -3.85
N LEU A 257 -1.59 -3.73 -3.78
CA LEU A 257 -1.03 -5.02 -3.35
C LEU A 257 -0.55 -5.00 -1.88
N THR A 258 -1.05 -4.04 -1.09
CA THR A 258 -0.83 -4.01 0.36
C THR A 258 -1.77 -4.98 1.08
N ARG A 259 -1.29 -5.50 2.20
CA ARG A 259 -2.02 -6.37 3.12
C ARG A 259 -2.56 -5.52 4.27
N LYS A 260 -3.58 -6.04 4.95
CA LYS A 260 -4.35 -5.31 5.97
C LYS A 260 -4.35 -5.98 7.33
N VAL A 261 -4.16 -7.30 7.36
CA VAL A 261 -4.29 -8.11 8.58
C VAL A 261 -3.04 -8.94 8.80
N LEU A 262 -2.56 -8.96 10.04
CA LEU A 262 -1.55 -9.89 10.52
C LEU A 262 -2.21 -10.85 11.52
N VAL A 263 -2.18 -12.15 11.20
CA VAL A 263 -2.65 -13.24 12.05
C VAL A 263 -1.45 -13.94 12.64
N LEU A 264 -1.44 -14.07 13.96
CA LEU A 264 -0.34 -14.65 14.72
C LEU A 264 -0.79 -15.93 15.39
N ASP A 265 0.10 -16.93 15.41
CA ASP A 265 0.03 -17.98 16.42
C ASP A 265 0.36 -17.44 17.82
N ALA A 266 0.09 -18.21 18.89
CA ALA A 266 0.43 -17.84 20.26
C ALA A 266 1.72 -18.50 20.76
N ASP A 267 1.71 -19.83 20.98
CA ASP A 267 2.85 -20.56 21.52
C ASP A 267 4.04 -20.54 20.55
N ASN A 268 5.25 -20.41 21.08
CA ASN A 268 6.51 -20.25 20.31
C ASN A 268 6.54 -19.09 19.29
N THR A 269 5.52 -18.24 19.28
CA THR A 269 5.35 -17.10 18.38
C THR A 269 5.25 -15.78 19.16
N LEU A 270 4.25 -15.63 20.03
CA LEU A 270 4.11 -14.46 20.91
C LEU A 270 5.00 -14.58 22.15
N TRP A 271 5.29 -15.79 22.59
CA TRP A 271 6.16 -16.14 23.71
C TRP A 271 6.85 -17.47 23.41
N GLY A 272 7.93 -17.80 24.13
CA GLY A 272 8.55 -19.12 24.00
C GLY A 272 7.91 -20.15 24.93
N GLY A 273 7.74 -21.39 24.45
CA GLY A 273 7.12 -22.48 25.20
C GLY A 273 5.64 -22.65 24.89
N VAL A 274 5.13 -23.84 25.25
CA VAL A 274 3.72 -24.23 25.10
C VAL A 274 2.98 -23.93 26.39
N LEU A 275 2.07 -22.96 26.37
CA LEU A 275 1.41 -22.45 27.59
C LEU A 275 0.71 -23.55 28.39
N GLY A 276 0.11 -24.53 27.71
CA GLY A 276 -0.55 -25.67 28.34
C GLY A 276 0.39 -26.59 29.13
N ASP A 277 1.67 -26.62 28.77
CA ASP A 277 2.67 -27.52 29.36
C ASP A 277 3.45 -26.86 30.50
N VAL A 278 3.86 -25.59 30.29
CA VAL A 278 4.73 -24.86 31.23
C VAL A 278 3.97 -23.90 32.14
N GLY A 279 2.70 -23.64 31.86
CA GLY A 279 1.88 -22.67 32.57
C GLY A 279 2.31 -21.21 32.34
N LEU A 280 1.56 -20.28 32.92
CA LEU A 280 1.74 -18.84 32.69
C LEU A 280 3.11 -18.31 33.16
N ASP A 281 3.64 -18.83 34.26
CA ASP A 281 4.93 -18.39 34.81
C ASP A 281 6.13 -19.04 34.08
N GLY A 282 5.87 -20.09 33.29
CA GLY A 282 6.91 -20.87 32.61
C GLY A 282 7.18 -20.46 31.16
N ILE A 283 6.32 -19.62 30.55
CA ILE A 283 6.56 -19.13 29.19
C ILE A 283 7.74 -18.14 29.16
N ALA A 284 8.58 -18.24 28.14
CA ALA A 284 9.71 -17.35 27.95
C ALA A 284 9.21 -16.01 27.39
N LEU A 285 8.98 -15.06 28.29
CA LEU A 285 8.61 -13.69 27.95
C LEU A 285 9.07 -12.72 29.03
N GLY A 286 9.97 -11.79 28.68
CA GLY A 286 10.56 -10.90 29.69
C GLY A 286 11.79 -10.14 29.20
N PRO A 287 12.53 -9.50 30.13
CA PRO A 287 13.72 -8.72 29.80
C PRO A 287 14.94 -9.58 29.45
N ASP A 288 14.96 -10.85 29.85
CA ASP A 288 16.08 -11.77 29.67
C ASP A 288 15.89 -12.70 28.46
N TYR A 289 16.99 -13.14 27.86
CA TYR A 289 16.98 -14.08 26.75
C TYR A 289 16.55 -15.50 27.22
N PRO A 290 15.68 -16.23 26.49
CA PRO A 290 15.11 -15.89 25.17
C PRO A 290 13.84 -15.02 25.20
N GLY A 291 13.24 -14.75 26.35
CA GLY A 291 12.01 -13.96 26.48
C GLY A 291 12.10 -12.51 25.94
N SER A 292 13.30 -11.93 25.94
CA SER A 292 13.56 -10.59 25.41
C SER A 292 13.42 -10.51 23.89
N ALA A 293 13.68 -11.61 23.19
CA ALA A 293 13.48 -11.71 21.75
C ALA A 293 11.98 -11.65 21.40
N PHE A 294 11.14 -12.41 22.10
CA PHE A 294 9.68 -12.36 21.96
C PHE A 294 9.12 -10.98 22.34
N THR A 295 9.66 -10.35 23.38
CA THR A 295 9.30 -8.97 23.75
C THR A 295 9.64 -7.98 22.63
N ALA A 296 10.82 -8.10 22.01
CA ALA A 296 11.22 -7.28 20.87
C ALA A 296 10.31 -7.50 19.65
N PHE A 297 9.99 -8.76 19.34
CA PHE A 297 9.02 -9.12 18.30
C PHE A 297 7.65 -8.48 18.54
N GLN A 298 7.08 -8.63 19.74
CA GLN A 298 5.79 -8.04 20.09
C GLN A 298 5.78 -6.51 19.96
N ARG A 299 6.90 -5.81 20.25
CA ARG A 299 7.01 -4.36 20.03
C ARG A 299 6.91 -4.00 18.55
N ARG A 300 7.56 -4.75 17.66
CA ARG A 300 7.45 -4.54 16.19
C ARG A 300 6.04 -4.81 15.68
N VAL A 301 5.39 -5.84 16.20
CA VAL A 301 3.97 -6.12 15.90
C VAL A 301 3.07 -4.98 16.40
N LEU A 302 3.34 -4.43 17.60
CA LEU A 302 2.60 -3.29 18.12
C LEU A 302 2.81 -2.03 17.27
N ASP A 303 4.01 -1.82 16.72
CA ASP A 303 4.24 -0.74 15.75
C ASP A 303 3.38 -0.91 14.49
N LEU A 304 3.17 -2.14 14.00
CA LEU A 304 2.22 -2.40 12.91
C LEU A 304 0.78 -2.06 13.30
N TYR A 305 0.35 -2.39 14.53
CA TYR A 305 -0.97 -1.99 15.03
C TYR A 305 -1.14 -0.46 15.02
N HIS A 306 -0.14 0.29 15.49
CA HIS A 306 -0.16 1.75 15.47
C HIS A 306 -0.11 2.35 14.05
N ARG A 307 0.39 1.60 13.06
CA ARG A 307 0.31 1.91 11.62
C ARG A 307 -1.03 1.52 10.99
N GLY A 308 -1.97 0.98 11.76
CA GLY A 308 -3.31 0.60 11.32
C GLY A 308 -3.44 -0.80 10.75
N ILE A 309 -2.46 -1.68 10.98
CA ILE A 309 -2.59 -3.10 10.62
C ILE A 309 -3.48 -3.78 11.65
N VAL A 310 -4.46 -4.53 11.17
CA VAL A 310 -5.38 -5.29 12.03
C VAL A 310 -4.65 -6.51 12.54
N LEU A 311 -4.66 -6.74 13.86
CA LEU A 311 -4.06 -7.92 14.45
C LEU A 311 -5.12 -8.94 14.82
N CYS A 312 -4.84 -10.21 14.55
CA CYS A 312 -5.66 -11.36 14.93
C CYS A 312 -4.79 -12.48 15.52
N ILE A 313 -5.43 -13.39 16.25
CA ILE A 313 -4.81 -14.64 16.72
C ILE A 313 -5.51 -15.83 16.05
N ALA A 314 -4.73 -16.80 15.58
CA ALA A 314 -5.21 -18.12 15.19
C ALA A 314 -4.30 -19.17 15.82
N SER A 315 -4.70 -19.71 16.98
CA SER A 315 -3.85 -20.55 17.82
C SER A 315 -4.55 -21.83 18.25
N LYS A 316 -3.77 -22.90 18.41
CA LYS A 316 -4.25 -24.20 18.92
C LYS A 316 -4.04 -24.30 20.43
N ASN A 317 -4.95 -23.71 21.19
CA ASN A 317 -4.94 -23.73 22.65
C ASN A 317 -6.36 -23.81 23.21
N GLU A 318 -6.44 -23.98 24.52
CA GLU A 318 -7.66 -23.77 25.28
C GLU A 318 -8.01 -22.26 25.32
N PRO A 319 -9.22 -21.84 24.90
CA PRO A 319 -9.59 -20.43 24.72
C PRO A 319 -9.25 -19.51 25.91
N GLY A 320 -9.50 -19.99 27.14
CA GLY A 320 -9.29 -19.21 28.36
C GLY A 320 -7.82 -18.95 28.68
N THR A 321 -6.92 -19.84 28.27
CA THR A 321 -5.50 -19.79 28.65
C THR A 321 -4.75 -18.66 27.93
N VAL A 322 -4.95 -18.53 26.61
CA VAL A 322 -4.34 -17.45 25.82
C VAL A 322 -4.86 -16.09 26.29
N GLN A 323 -6.16 -15.98 26.54
CA GLN A 323 -6.73 -14.72 27.06
C GLN A 323 -6.12 -14.35 28.42
N GLU A 324 -6.01 -15.31 29.34
CA GLU A 324 -5.37 -15.11 30.63
C GLU A 324 -3.92 -14.65 30.48
N ALA A 325 -3.14 -15.24 29.58
CA ALA A 325 -1.76 -14.84 29.33
C ALA A 325 -1.65 -13.39 28.83
N LEU A 326 -2.48 -13.02 27.84
CA LEU A 326 -2.53 -11.66 27.30
C LEU A 326 -2.90 -10.61 28.37
N GLU A 327 -3.80 -10.97 29.31
CA GLU A 327 -4.29 -10.09 30.36
C GLU A 327 -3.34 -9.98 31.55
N LYS A 328 -2.86 -11.11 32.08
CA LYS A 328 -2.21 -11.18 33.39
C LYS A 328 -0.69 -11.20 33.32
N HIS A 329 -0.08 -11.68 32.23
CA HIS A 329 1.37 -11.77 32.19
C HIS A 329 2.00 -10.36 32.22
N PRO A 330 2.93 -10.08 33.14
CA PRO A 330 3.46 -8.73 33.35
C PRO A 330 4.24 -8.22 32.13
N ASN A 331 5.00 -9.11 31.48
CA ASN A 331 5.86 -8.75 30.34
C ASN A 331 5.17 -8.78 28.97
N MET A 332 3.85 -9.05 28.91
CA MET A 332 3.11 -8.98 27.65
C MET A 332 3.03 -7.53 27.16
N VAL A 333 3.52 -7.29 25.95
CA VAL A 333 3.46 -5.98 25.30
C VAL A 333 2.14 -5.86 24.54
N LEU A 334 1.78 -6.91 23.80
CA LEU A 334 0.47 -7.03 23.19
C LEU A 334 -0.57 -7.39 24.25
N ARG A 335 -1.75 -6.79 24.15
CA ARG A 335 -2.87 -6.99 25.08
C ARG A 335 -4.09 -7.41 24.27
N PRO A 336 -5.15 -7.97 24.91
CA PRO A 336 -6.39 -8.26 24.19
C PRO A 336 -6.90 -7.02 23.45
N ARG A 337 -6.57 -5.83 23.99
CA ARG A 337 -6.92 -4.58 23.38
C ARG A 337 -6.22 -4.22 22.04
N HIS A 338 -5.29 -5.03 21.55
CA HIS A 338 -4.65 -4.81 20.25
C HIS A 338 -5.17 -5.77 19.17
N PHE A 339 -5.91 -6.81 19.55
CA PHE A 339 -6.47 -7.78 18.61
C PHE A 339 -7.93 -7.43 18.26
N ALA A 340 -8.27 -7.53 16.98
CA ALA A 340 -9.63 -7.30 16.50
C ALA A 340 -10.50 -8.55 16.66
N ALA A 341 -9.92 -9.73 16.46
CA ALA A 341 -10.57 -11.02 16.61
C ALA A 341 -9.53 -12.10 16.94
N MET A 342 -9.97 -13.15 17.63
CA MET A 342 -9.12 -14.28 18.01
C MET A 342 -9.88 -15.58 17.70
N ARG A 343 -9.16 -16.58 17.21
CA ARG A 343 -9.59 -17.96 17.07
C ARG A 343 -8.61 -18.84 17.84
N VAL A 344 -9.01 -19.19 19.05
CA VAL A 344 -8.22 -20.03 19.95
C VAL A 344 -9.04 -21.28 20.22
N ASN A 345 -8.74 -22.35 19.49
CA ASN A 345 -9.45 -23.63 19.52
C ASN A 345 -8.59 -24.71 18.83
N TRP A 346 -9.08 -25.95 18.80
CA TRP A 346 -8.37 -27.07 18.17
C TRP A 346 -8.69 -27.29 16.68
N GLU A 347 -9.42 -26.37 16.05
CA GLU A 347 -9.74 -26.44 14.62
C GLU A 347 -8.50 -26.15 13.76
N PRO A 348 -8.45 -26.63 12.50
CA PRO A 348 -7.36 -26.28 11.58
C PRO A 348 -7.21 -24.77 11.40
N LYS A 349 -5.96 -24.26 11.46
CA LYS A 349 -5.68 -22.81 11.33
C LYS A 349 -6.18 -22.18 10.02
N PRO A 350 -6.16 -22.87 8.85
CA PRO A 350 -6.76 -22.31 7.63
C PRO A 350 -8.27 -22.05 7.75
N LYS A 351 -9.01 -22.95 8.41
CA LYS A 351 -10.45 -22.76 8.66
C LYS A 351 -10.68 -21.54 9.56
N ASN A 352 -9.93 -21.45 10.67
CA ASN A 352 -9.97 -20.30 11.56
C ASN A 352 -9.65 -18.99 10.84
N LEU A 353 -8.68 -18.99 9.91
CA LEU A 353 -8.32 -17.80 9.13
C LEU A 353 -9.43 -17.41 8.15
N GLN A 354 -10.09 -18.37 7.50
CA GLN A 354 -11.26 -18.10 6.68
C GLN A 354 -12.40 -17.46 7.49
N GLU A 355 -12.69 -18.01 8.68
CA GLU A 355 -13.71 -17.44 9.57
C GLU A 355 -13.34 -16.03 10.05
N LEU A 356 -12.06 -15.76 10.33
CA LEU A 356 -11.57 -14.41 10.65
C LEU A 356 -11.77 -13.45 9.47
N ALA A 357 -11.52 -13.90 8.24
CA ALA A 357 -11.73 -13.11 7.03
C ALA A 357 -13.20 -12.74 6.81
N ASP A 358 -14.09 -13.72 6.99
CA ASP A 358 -15.53 -13.52 6.92
C ASP A 358 -16.00 -12.57 8.03
N ASP A 359 -15.48 -12.75 9.25
CA ASP A 359 -15.83 -11.90 10.39
C ASP A 359 -15.43 -10.44 10.20
N LEU A 360 -14.26 -10.20 9.63
CA LEU A 360 -13.73 -8.88 9.34
C LEU A 360 -14.24 -8.31 8.01
N ASN A 361 -14.99 -9.09 7.22
CA ASN A 361 -15.41 -8.74 5.86
C ASN A 361 -14.23 -8.26 5.00
N LEU A 362 -13.11 -8.99 5.05
CA LEU A 362 -11.88 -8.70 4.32
C LEU A 362 -11.50 -9.87 3.44
N GLY A 363 -11.02 -9.59 2.22
CA GLY A 363 -10.53 -10.63 1.33
C GLY A 363 -9.32 -11.36 1.92
N ILE A 364 -9.29 -12.68 1.75
CA ILE A 364 -8.21 -13.55 2.27
C ILE A 364 -6.83 -13.16 1.70
N ASP A 365 -6.81 -12.56 0.51
CA ASP A 365 -5.63 -11.97 -0.15
C ASP A 365 -5.03 -10.77 0.60
N SER A 366 -5.72 -10.25 1.62
CA SER A 366 -5.25 -9.16 2.48
C SER A 366 -4.61 -9.63 3.79
N PHE A 367 -4.56 -10.94 4.03
CA PHE A 367 -4.04 -11.53 5.27
C PHE A 367 -2.58 -11.96 5.13
N VAL A 368 -1.85 -11.82 6.23
CA VAL A 368 -0.52 -12.39 6.46
C VAL A 368 -0.64 -13.29 7.69
N PHE A 369 -0.10 -14.50 7.60
CA PHE A 369 -0.08 -15.48 8.69
C PHE A 369 1.36 -15.74 9.12
N MET A 370 1.63 -15.67 10.44
CA MET A 370 2.94 -16.01 11.01
C MET A 370 2.79 -17.08 12.09
N ASP A 371 3.68 -18.06 12.00
CA ASP A 371 3.70 -19.25 12.85
C ASP A 371 5.14 -19.82 12.83
N ASP A 372 5.59 -20.42 13.94
CA ASP A 372 6.89 -21.08 14.04
C ASP A 372 6.88 -22.53 13.49
N SER A 373 5.69 -23.12 13.40
CA SER A 373 5.46 -24.47 12.91
C SER A 373 5.49 -24.54 11.39
N ASP A 374 6.48 -25.26 10.85
CA ASP A 374 6.59 -25.54 9.41
C ASP A 374 5.34 -26.25 8.87
N VAL A 375 4.74 -27.13 9.70
CA VAL A 375 3.57 -27.93 9.33
C VAL A 375 2.32 -27.06 9.19
N GLU A 376 2.06 -26.17 10.15
CA GLU A 376 0.91 -25.26 10.09
C GLU A 376 1.07 -24.25 8.94
N CYS A 377 2.29 -23.75 8.73
CA CYS A 377 2.60 -22.88 7.61
C CYS A 377 2.35 -23.55 6.26
N GLU A 378 2.80 -24.79 6.09
CA GLU A 378 2.62 -25.51 4.82
C GLU A 378 1.16 -25.85 4.57
N LEU A 379 0.43 -26.28 5.60
CA LEU A 379 -1.01 -26.49 5.51
C LEU A 379 -1.76 -25.20 5.10
N MET A 380 -1.33 -24.05 5.62
CA MET A 380 -1.88 -22.75 5.21
C MET A 380 -1.60 -22.44 3.74
N ARG A 381 -0.37 -22.65 3.25
CA ARG A 381 -0.02 -22.41 1.83
C ARG A 381 -0.81 -23.30 0.87
N GLN A 382 -1.03 -24.56 1.24
CA GLN A 382 -1.78 -25.51 0.41
C GLN A 382 -3.28 -25.21 0.40
N THR A 383 -3.85 -24.83 1.55
CA THR A 383 -5.29 -24.63 1.69
C THR A 383 -5.72 -23.24 1.22
N LEU A 384 -4.96 -22.20 1.56
CA LEU A 384 -5.24 -20.79 1.29
C LEU A 384 -4.03 -20.10 0.65
N PRO A 385 -3.67 -20.42 -0.61
CA PRO A 385 -2.46 -19.92 -1.27
C PRO A 385 -2.43 -18.38 -1.46
N GLN A 386 -3.56 -17.70 -1.28
CA GLN A 386 -3.63 -16.24 -1.35
C GLN A 386 -3.14 -15.56 -0.05
N VAL A 387 -3.10 -16.28 1.08
CA VAL A 387 -2.53 -15.80 2.35
C VAL A 387 -1.02 -15.77 2.22
N LEU A 388 -0.41 -14.64 2.59
CA LEU A 388 1.04 -14.58 2.70
C LEU A 388 1.46 -15.28 3.99
N THR A 389 1.94 -16.52 3.88
CA THR A 389 2.35 -17.32 5.03
C THR A 389 3.85 -17.23 5.26
N ILE A 390 4.23 -16.77 6.45
CA ILE A 390 5.59 -16.57 6.88
C ILE A 390 5.88 -17.57 7.99
N THR A 391 6.78 -18.50 7.70
CA THR A 391 7.34 -19.39 8.72
C THR A 391 8.41 -18.63 9.47
N LEU A 392 8.23 -18.47 10.78
CA LEU A 392 9.22 -17.80 11.61
C LEU A 392 10.50 -18.64 11.69
N PRO A 393 11.68 -18.00 11.75
CA PRO A 393 12.95 -18.72 11.87
C PRO A 393 12.99 -19.52 13.17
N LYS A 394 13.93 -20.46 13.32
CA LYS A 394 14.06 -21.21 14.59
C LYS A 394 14.70 -20.39 15.71
N GLU A 395 15.34 -19.28 15.37
CA GLU A 395 15.99 -18.36 16.31
C GLU A 395 15.06 -17.17 16.63
N PRO A 396 14.49 -17.07 17.84
CA PRO A 396 13.59 -15.98 18.23
C PRO A 396 14.19 -14.58 18.07
N ALA A 397 15.52 -14.43 18.20
CA ALA A 397 16.18 -13.13 18.05
C ALA A 397 15.99 -12.51 16.65
N GLU A 398 15.67 -13.34 15.63
CA GLU A 398 15.44 -12.89 14.26
C GLU A 398 13.99 -12.45 13.99
N TYR A 399 13.04 -12.75 14.90
CA TYR A 399 11.60 -12.53 14.65
C TYR A 399 11.29 -11.04 14.41
N ALA A 400 11.93 -10.15 15.18
CA ALA A 400 11.75 -8.71 15.01
C ALA A 400 12.16 -8.25 13.60
N ALA A 401 13.28 -8.77 13.07
CA ALA A 401 13.78 -8.43 11.75
C ALA A 401 12.84 -8.93 10.63
N VAL A 402 12.17 -10.08 10.83
CA VAL A 402 11.13 -10.58 9.90
C VAL A 402 10.01 -9.55 9.76
N VAL A 403 9.52 -8.97 10.86
CA VAL A 403 8.46 -7.95 10.84
C VAL A 403 8.93 -6.67 10.16
N GLU A 404 10.15 -6.22 10.44
CA GLU A 404 10.73 -5.03 9.83
C GLU A 404 10.95 -5.15 8.32
N ALA A 405 11.15 -6.38 7.83
CA ALA A 405 11.32 -6.68 6.41
C ALA A 405 10.00 -6.72 5.62
N LEU A 406 8.83 -6.68 6.28
CA LEU A 406 7.52 -6.76 5.62
C LEU A 406 7.18 -5.48 4.85
N ASP A 407 7.41 -5.54 3.56
CA ASP A 407 6.97 -4.53 2.59
C ASP A 407 5.47 -4.60 2.27
N CYS A 408 4.79 -5.69 2.64
CA CYS A 408 3.36 -5.87 2.39
C CYS A 408 2.46 -4.92 3.19
N PHE A 409 3.00 -4.31 4.25
CA PHE A 409 2.28 -3.37 5.11
C PHE A 409 2.71 -1.91 4.89
N ASP A 410 3.54 -1.63 3.89
CA ASP A 410 3.98 -0.28 3.59
C ASP A 410 2.86 0.62 3.07
N GLN A 411 2.92 1.89 3.46
CA GLN A 411 1.95 2.92 3.07
C GLN A 411 2.70 4.24 2.86
N TRP A 412 2.38 4.97 1.78
CA TRP A 412 2.96 6.29 1.51
C TRP A 412 2.53 7.37 2.51
N LYS A 413 1.30 7.27 3.00
CA LYS A 413 0.73 8.15 4.02
C LYS A 413 -0.10 7.29 4.98
N ILE A 414 0.07 7.54 6.29
CA ILE A 414 -0.74 6.94 7.35
C ILE A 414 -1.70 8.04 7.83
N SER A 415 -2.99 7.87 7.59
CA SER A 415 -3.99 8.83 8.08
C SER A 415 -4.31 8.61 9.56
N SER A 416 -4.95 9.59 10.20
CA SER A 416 -5.49 9.44 11.56
C SER A 416 -6.48 8.27 11.66
N GLU A 417 -7.30 8.05 10.63
CA GLU A 417 -8.24 6.94 10.56
C GLU A 417 -7.55 5.60 10.39
N ASP A 418 -6.40 5.57 9.69
CA ASP A 418 -5.60 4.36 9.58
C ASP A 418 -5.11 3.92 10.96
N ARG A 419 -4.63 4.85 11.79
CA ARG A 419 -4.18 4.54 13.17
C ARG A 419 -5.31 3.98 14.05
N LYS A 420 -6.55 4.38 13.83
CA LYS A 420 -7.73 3.90 14.57
C LYS A 420 -8.31 2.59 14.03
N ARG A 421 -7.76 2.02 12.96
CA ARG A 421 -8.38 0.89 12.25
C ARG A 421 -8.57 -0.36 13.14
N GLY A 422 -7.60 -0.68 13.99
CA GLY A 422 -7.71 -1.80 14.92
C GLY A 422 -8.86 -1.63 15.92
N GLU A 423 -9.05 -0.41 16.44
CA GLU A 423 -10.14 -0.07 17.35
C GLU A 423 -11.50 -0.19 16.67
N LEU A 424 -11.60 0.28 15.41
CA LEU A 424 -12.83 0.21 14.61
C LEU A 424 -13.30 -1.22 14.37
N TYR A 425 -12.38 -2.14 14.06
CA TYR A 425 -12.74 -3.55 13.84
C TYR A 425 -13.18 -4.26 15.11
N ARG A 426 -12.63 -3.89 16.26
CA ARG A 426 -13.11 -4.41 17.54
C ARG A 426 -14.46 -3.83 17.92
N ALA A 427 -14.69 -2.54 17.68
CA ALA A 427 -16.01 -1.95 17.87
C ALA A 427 -17.08 -2.72 17.05
N GLU A 428 -16.70 -3.29 15.90
CA GLU A 428 -17.57 -4.16 15.11
C GLU A 428 -18.01 -5.44 15.84
N ALA A 429 -17.13 -6.05 16.65
CA ALA A 429 -17.52 -7.18 17.48
C ALA A 429 -18.60 -6.80 18.50
N GLY A 430 -18.49 -5.60 19.10
CA GLY A 430 -19.54 -5.02 19.95
C GLY A 430 -20.85 -4.78 19.20
N ARG A 431 -20.79 -4.31 17.95
CA ARG A 431 -21.97 -4.16 17.07
C ARG A 431 -22.61 -5.51 16.74
N LYS A 432 -21.84 -6.55 16.47
CA LYS A 432 -22.36 -7.91 16.23
C LYS A 432 -23.06 -8.47 17.46
N GLN A 433 -22.51 -8.27 18.66
CA GLN A 433 -23.18 -8.66 19.90
C GLN A 433 -24.51 -7.91 20.09
N LEU A 434 -24.54 -6.61 19.80
CA LEU A 434 -25.78 -5.84 19.83
C LEU A 434 -26.80 -6.34 18.80
N ALA A 435 -26.36 -6.64 17.58
CA ALA A 435 -27.22 -7.18 16.54
C ALA A 435 -27.80 -8.55 16.93
N ALA A 436 -27.00 -9.43 17.53
CA ALA A 436 -27.45 -10.73 18.02
C ALA A 436 -28.46 -10.62 19.17
N ALA A 437 -28.41 -9.54 19.95
CA ALA A 437 -29.34 -9.26 21.04
C ALA A 437 -30.60 -8.48 20.60
N ALA A 438 -30.64 -7.97 19.36
CA ALA A 438 -31.75 -7.16 18.87
C ALA A 438 -32.93 -8.03 18.38
N VAL A 439 -34.15 -7.55 18.61
CA VAL A 439 -35.39 -8.25 18.21
C VAL A 439 -35.63 -8.14 16.69
N ASP A 440 -35.25 -7.01 16.09
CA ASP A 440 -35.32 -6.77 14.65
C ASP A 440 -34.24 -5.77 14.19
N MET A 441 -34.04 -5.67 12.87
CA MET A 441 -33.03 -4.78 12.27
C MET A 441 -33.32 -3.28 12.51
N PRO A 442 -34.56 -2.76 12.38
CA PRO A 442 -34.85 -1.36 12.70
C PRO A 442 -34.51 -0.96 14.14
N THR A 443 -34.79 -1.84 15.11
CA THR A 443 -34.44 -1.63 16.52
C THR A 443 -32.93 -1.60 16.71
N PHE A 444 -32.22 -2.53 16.07
CA PHE A 444 -30.76 -2.53 16.05
C PHE A 444 -30.20 -1.20 15.49
N TYR A 445 -30.71 -0.72 14.35
CA TYR A 445 -30.23 0.53 13.75
C TYR A 445 -30.49 1.76 14.62
N ARG A 446 -31.66 1.84 15.28
CA ARG A 446 -31.94 2.91 16.25
C ARG A 446 -30.98 2.89 17.43
N GLN A 447 -30.62 1.70 17.93
CA GLN A 447 -29.66 1.54 19.02
C GLN A 447 -28.21 1.86 18.63
N LEU A 448 -27.88 1.92 17.34
CA LEU A 448 -26.55 2.35 16.89
C LEU A 448 -26.36 3.86 17.04
N GLU A 449 -27.43 4.65 17.09
CA GLU A 449 -27.38 6.12 17.17
C GLU A 449 -26.48 6.74 16.09
N MET A 450 -26.74 6.36 14.82
CA MET A 450 -25.88 6.76 13.69
C MET A 450 -26.01 8.25 13.36
N LYS A 451 -24.86 8.92 13.32
CA LYS A 451 -24.74 10.30 12.83
C LYS A 451 -23.89 10.34 11.56
N VAL A 452 -24.46 10.91 10.51
CA VAL A 452 -23.84 11.01 9.18
C VAL A 452 -23.52 12.47 8.92
N ALA A 453 -22.24 12.75 8.66
CA ALA A 453 -21.79 14.07 8.24
C ALA A 453 -21.43 14.07 6.75
N LEU A 454 -22.07 14.95 5.98
CA LEU A 454 -21.81 15.11 4.54
C LEU A 454 -21.10 16.42 4.27
N ARG A 455 -20.01 16.35 3.49
CA ARG A 455 -19.24 17.52 3.06
C ARG A 455 -19.07 17.55 1.55
N VAL A 456 -19.25 18.72 0.95
CA VAL A 456 -19.17 18.96 -0.49
C VAL A 456 -17.94 19.81 -0.78
N ASN A 457 -17.08 19.35 -1.68
CA ASN A 457 -15.86 20.04 -2.11
C ASN A 457 -14.96 20.51 -0.95
N ASP A 458 -14.95 19.77 0.16
CA ASP A 458 -14.09 20.08 1.31
C ASP A 458 -12.62 19.79 0.96
N THR A 459 -11.86 20.85 0.77
CA THR A 459 -10.45 20.78 0.38
C THR A 459 -9.56 20.11 1.42
N SER A 460 -9.98 20.08 2.70
CA SER A 460 -9.26 19.35 3.76
C SER A 460 -9.33 17.83 3.56
N GLN A 461 -10.33 17.34 2.81
CA GLN A 461 -10.56 15.91 2.56
C GLN A 461 -9.95 15.41 1.24
N VAL A 462 -9.22 16.23 0.49
CA VAL A 462 -8.62 15.84 -0.81
C VAL A 462 -7.75 14.58 -0.69
N ALA A 463 -6.82 14.56 0.27
CA ALA A 463 -5.94 13.42 0.49
C ALA A 463 -6.73 12.15 0.83
N ARG A 464 -7.81 12.30 1.61
CA ARG A 464 -8.65 11.18 2.03
C ARG A 464 -9.51 10.65 0.88
N ALA A 465 -10.11 11.52 0.09
CA ALA A 465 -10.88 11.13 -1.10
C ALA A 465 -10.01 10.35 -2.09
N ALA A 466 -8.81 10.87 -2.41
CA ALA A 466 -7.84 10.16 -3.25
C ALA A 466 -7.46 8.80 -2.63
N GLN A 467 -7.14 8.76 -1.33
CA GLN A 467 -6.81 7.51 -0.63
C GLN A 467 -7.93 6.46 -0.72
N MET A 468 -9.20 6.87 -0.55
CA MET A 468 -10.33 5.95 -0.63
C MET A 468 -10.50 5.36 -2.02
N THR A 469 -10.28 6.16 -3.08
CA THR A 469 -10.30 5.66 -4.46
C THR A 469 -9.22 4.61 -4.69
N ASN A 470 -8.08 4.70 -4.01
CA ASN A 470 -6.95 3.77 -4.12
C ASN A 470 -7.08 2.50 -3.27
N ARG A 471 -7.81 2.55 -2.15
CA ARG A 471 -7.89 1.44 -1.17
C ARG A 471 -9.18 0.64 -1.21
N THR A 472 -10.25 1.18 -1.80
CA THR A 472 -11.56 0.53 -1.84
C THR A 472 -11.74 -0.23 -3.15
N ASN A 473 -11.88 -1.56 -3.04
CA ASN A 473 -11.97 -2.47 -4.19
C ASN A 473 -13.29 -3.24 -4.27
N GLN A 474 -13.93 -3.48 -3.14
CA GLN A 474 -15.17 -4.26 -3.07
C GLN A 474 -16.37 -3.35 -3.40
N PHE A 475 -16.73 -2.42 -2.52
CA PHE A 475 -17.77 -1.44 -2.80
C PHE A 475 -17.18 -0.22 -3.53
N ASN A 476 -16.82 -0.44 -4.79
CA ASN A 476 -16.34 0.61 -5.69
C ASN A 476 -16.99 0.40 -7.06
N MET A 477 -17.90 1.29 -7.43
CA MET A 477 -18.76 1.08 -8.60
C MET A 477 -18.02 1.25 -9.93
N HIS A 478 -17.03 2.15 -10.01
CA HIS A 478 -16.29 2.42 -11.25
C HIS A 478 -14.81 1.98 -11.22
N THR A 479 -14.22 1.80 -10.04
CA THR A 479 -12.81 1.40 -9.82
C THR A 479 -11.73 2.33 -10.37
N ILE A 480 -12.07 3.62 -10.56
CA ILE A 480 -11.09 4.64 -10.96
C ILE A 480 -10.20 5.00 -9.76
N ARG A 481 -8.91 5.18 -10.02
CA ARG A 481 -7.91 5.63 -9.04
C ARG A 481 -7.59 7.08 -9.31
N TYR A 482 -7.86 7.96 -8.35
CA TYR A 482 -7.55 9.38 -8.46
C TYR A 482 -6.32 9.74 -7.64
N ALA A 483 -5.47 10.58 -8.21
CA ALA A 483 -4.49 11.33 -7.44
C ALA A 483 -5.17 12.52 -6.73
N GLU A 484 -4.46 13.14 -5.79
CA GLU A 484 -4.96 14.32 -5.07
C GLU A 484 -5.30 15.47 -6.03
N ASP A 485 -4.51 15.65 -7.10
CA ASP A 485 -4.75 16.69 -8.10
C ASP A 485 -6.01 16.44 -8.92
N ASP A 486 -6.34 15.17 -9.22
CA ASP A 486 -7.59 14.85 -9.94
C ASP A 486 -8.80 15.22 -9.08
N VAL A 487 -8.74 14.92 -7.77
CA VAL A 487 -9.79 15.32 -6.83
C VAL A 487 -9.91 16.85 -6.77
N ARG A 488 -8.80 17.59 -6.72
CA ARG A 488 -8.82 19.07 -6.74
C ARG A 488 -9.42 19.62 -8.03
N LYS A 489 -9.14 18.99 -9.18
CA LYS A 489 -9.76 19.37 -10.47
C LYS A 489 -11.28 19.19 -10.41
N PHE A 490 -11.79 18.07 -9.90
CA PHE A 490 -13.24 17.88 -9.74
C PHE A 490 -13.88 18.87 -8.76
N MET A 491 -13.19 19.23 -7.68
CA MET A 491 -13.71 20.20 -6.71
C MET A 491 -13.76 21.63 -7.25
N SER A 492 -12.90 21.97 -8.21
CA SER A 492 -12.81 23.31 -8.81
C SER A 492 -13.63 23.46 -10.10
N ASP A 493 -13.99 22.36 -10.77
CA ASP A 493 -14.87 22.38 -11.93
C ASP A 493 -16.34 22.58 -11.52
N SER A 494 -16.95 23.66 -12.02
CA SER A 494 -18.39 23.95 -11.87
C SER A 494 -19.30 22.82 -12.35
N GLY A 495 -18.84 22.00 -13.30
CA GLY A 495 -19.53 20.83 -13.84
C GLY A 495 -19.46 19.60 -12.95
N SER A 496 -18.76 19.64 -11.82
CA SER A 496 -18.64 18.50 -10.91
C SER A 496 -18.68 18.87 -9.42
N GLU A 497 -18.89 17.85 -8.60
CA GLU A 497 -18.77 17.93 -7.14
C GLU A 497 -18.15 16.64 -6.59
N VAL A 498 -17.34 16.79 -5.55
CA VAL A 498 -16.83 15.68 -4.74
C VAL A 498 -17.52 15.73 -3.39
N VAL A 499 -18.24 14.67 -3.03
CA VAL A 499 -18.95 14.56 -1.76
C VAL A 499 -18.34 13.45 -0.93
N THR A 500 -17.96 13.77 0.31
CA THR A 500 -17.48 12.81 1.29
C THR A 500 -18.53 12.58 2.38
N LEU A 501 -18.68 11.33 2.80
CA LEU A 501 -19.55 10.92 3.90
C LEU A 501 -18.73 10.42 5.06
N ALA A 502 -18.87 11.05 6.23
CA ALA A 502 -18.37 10.56 7.51
C ALA A 502 -19.50 9.96 8.34
N LEU A 503 -19.18 8.94 9.14
CA LEU A 503 -20.14 8.25 10.01
C LEU A 503 -19.59 8.13 11.42
N SER A 504 -20.40 8.42 12.42
CA SER A 504 -20.18 7.99 13.80
C SER A 504 -21.38 7.22 14.32
N ASP A 505 -21.15 6.32 15.28
CA ASP A 505 -22.18 5.58 16.01
C ASP A 505 -21.79 5.50 17.49
N ARG A 506 -22.64 4.92 18.32
CA ARG A 506 -22.40 4.84 19.77
C ARG A 506 -21.11 4.11 20.17
N PHE A 507 -20.55 3.30 19.28
CA PHE A 507 -19.30 2.56 19.54
C PHE A 507 -18.07 3.33 19.07
N GLY A 508 -18.25 4.45 18.35
CA GLY A 508 -17.18 5.37 18.01
C GLY A 508 -17.34 6.07 16.67
N ASP A 509 -16.38 6.96 16.39
CA ASP A 509 -16.26 7.66 15.12
C ASP A 509 -15.60 6.77 14.05
N ASN A 510 -16.33 6.47 12.97
CA ASN A 510 -15.85 5.68 11.85
C ASN A 510 -15.11 6.52 10.79
N GLY A 511 -15.03 7.84 10.96
CA GLY A 511 -14.38 8.78 10.03
C GLY A 511 -15.04 8.82 8.66
N VAL A 512 -14.31 9.29 7.64
CA VAL A 512 -14.81 9.32 6.25
C VAL A 512 -14.87 7.90 5.68
N VAL A 513 -16.08 7.48 5.35
CA VAL A 513 -16.46 6.12 4.94
C VAL A 513 -17.19 6.06 3.60
N GLY A 514 -17.62 7.19 3.01
CA GLY A 514 -18.17 7.24 1.66
C GLY A 514 -17.58 8.35 0.80
N LEU A 515 -17.56 8.14 -0.51
CA LEU A 515 -17.14 9.14 -1.51
C LEU A 515 -18.04 9.03 -2.75
N ALA A 516 -18.50 10.18 -3.24
CA ALA A 516 -19.14 10.33 -4.53
C ALA A 516 -18.44 11.42 -5.36
N VAL A 517 -18.05 11.11 -6.60
CA VAL A 517 -17.72 12.12 -7.62
C VAL A 517 -18.90 12.23 -8.55
N ILE A 518 -19.47 13.43 -8.62
CA ILE A 518 -20.71 13.73 -9.33
C ILE A 518 -20.38 14.64 -10.50
N ARG A 519 -20.85 14.32 -11.70
CA ARG A 519 -20.87 15.23 -12.85
C ARG A 519 -22.28 15.77 -13.04
N LYS A 520 -22.42 17.09 -13.13
CA LYS A 520 -23.69 17.80 -13.21
C LYS A 520 -23.97 18.20 -14.65
N LYS A 521 -25.08 17.71 -15.21
CA LYS A 521 -25.64 18.20 -16.48
C LYS A 521 -27.04 18.79 -16.23
N PRO A 522 -27.59 19.59 -17.16
CA PRO A 522 -28.90 20.24 -16.96
C PRO A 522 -30.07 19.27 -16.73
N HIS A 523 -30.03 18.07 -17.33
CA HIS A 523 -31.11 17.09 -17.23
C HIS A 523 -30.77 15.85 -16.40
N GLU A 524 -29.48 15.52 -16.27
CA GLU A 524 -29.01 14.35 -15.53
C GLU A 524 -27.83 14.72 -14.63
N TRP A 525 -27.80 14.16 -13.42
CA TRP A 525 -26.58 14.09 -12.62
C TRP A 525 -26.01 12.69 -12.74
N VAL A 526 -24.68 12.57 -12.89
CA VAL A 526 -24.00 11.29 -13.05
C VAL A 526 -23.11 11.04 -11.83
N LEU A 527 -23.37 9.96 -11.11
CA LEU A 527 -22.47 9.38 -10.11
C LEU A 527 -21.33 8.68 -10.85
N HIS A 528 -20.35 9.46 -11.29
CA HIS A 528 -19.19 8.97 -12.05
C HIS A 528 -18.33 8.02 -11.21
N GLN A 529 -18.20 8.30 -9.92
CA GLN A 529 -17.56 7.40 -8.98
C GLN A 529 -18.37 7.35 -7.70
N PHE A 530 -18.82 6.17 -7.29
CA PHE A 530 -19.43 5.93 -5.99
C PHE A 530 -18.70 4.80 -5.28
N LEU A 531 -18.26 5.05 -4.05
CA LEU A 531 -17.58 4.03 -3.25
C LEU A 531 -17.83 4.23 -1.76
N MET A 532 -17.74 3.14 -1.03
CA MET A 532 -17.90 3.13 0.43
C MET A 532 -16.95 2.12 1.08
N SER A 533 -16.56 2.42 2.32
CA SER A 533 -15.79 1.50 3.14
C SER A 533 -16.64 0.28 3.51
N CYS A 534 -16.12 -0.93 3.30
CA CYS A 534 -16.85 -2.17 3.56
C CYS A 534 -17.27 -2.37 5.03
N ARG A 535 -16.63 -1.66 5.96
CA ARG A 535 -16.87 -1.76 7.41
C ARG A 535 -18.18 -1.15 7.90
N ILE A 536 -18.95 -0.46 7.05
CA ILE A 536 -20.22 0.19 7.45
C ILE A 536 -21.41 -0.22 6.58
N LEU A 537 -21.19 -1.15 5.63
CA LEU A 537 -22.21 -1.58 4.69
C LEU A 537 -23.32 -2.36 5.38
N GLY A 538 -24.53 -2.28 4.81
CA GLY A 538 -25.70 -3.00 5.33
C GLY A 538 -26.34 -2.31 6.53
N ARG A 539 -26.04 -1.03 6.76
CA ARG A 539 -26.64 -0.20 7.83
C ARG A 539 -27.53 0.89 7.27
N THR A 540 -27.95 0.78 6.01
CA THR A 540 -28.78 1.77 5.27
C THR A 540 -28.11 3.12 5.00
N VAL A 541 -26.88 3.35 5.48
CA VAL A 541 -26.09 4.56 5.23
C VAL A 541 -25.82 4.74 3.73
N GLU A 542 -25.57 3.66 3.01
CA GLU A 542 -25.40 3.65 1.56
C GLU A 542 -26.64 4.15 0.81
N LYS A 543 -27.84 3.78 1.28
CA LYS A 543 -29.10 4.22 0.70
C LYS A 543 -29.40 5.66 1.07
N ALA A 544 -29.13 6.05 2.31
CA ALA A 544 -29.24 7.44 2.77
C ALA A 544 -28.34 8.38 1.97
N PHE A 545 -27.12 7.95 1.62
CA PHE A 545 -26.22 8.77 0.80
C PHE A 545 -26.77 9.00 -0.61
N ILE A 546 -27.27 7.94 -1.25
CA ILE A 546 -27.93 8.04 -2.57
C ILE A 546 -29.18 8.91 -2.49
N ALA A 547 -30.04 8.72 -1.48
CA ALA A 547 -31.25 9.51 -1.27
C ALA A 547 -30.93 11.00 -1.11
N TRP A 548 -29.88 11.34 -0.35
CA TRP A 548 -29.43 12.72 -0.19
C TRP A 548 -28.93 13.33 -1.51
N ILE A 549 -28.13 12.58 -2.30
CA ILE A 549 -27.65 13.05 -3.61
C ILE A 549 -28.84 13.24 -4.57
N ALA A 550 -29.77 12.28 -4.62
CA ALA A 550 -30.98 12.37 -5.43
C ALA A 550 -31.85 13.57 -5.04
N GLY A 551 -32.00 13.84 -3.74
CA GLY A 551 -32.67 15.04 -3.23
C GLY A 551 -32.03 16.34 -3.73
N ARG A 552 -30.69 16.43 -3.68
CA ARG A 552 -29.96 17.60 -4.22
C ARG A 552 -30.10 17.76 -5.73
N ALA A 553 -29.97 16.66 -6.48
CA ALA A 553 -30.15 16.67 -7.93
C ALA A 553 -31.56 17.15 -8.31
N LYS A 554 -32.59 16.70 -7.58
CA LYS A 554 -33.98 17.11 -7.76
C LYS A 554 -34.19 18.59 -7.48
N VAL A 555 -33.63 19.12 -6.39
CA VAL A 555 -33.67 20.57 -6.06
C VAL A 555 -32.96 21.41 -7.13
N ALA A 556 -31.88 20.88 -7.72
CA ALA A 556 -31.16 21.52 -8.81
C ALA A 556 -31.87 21.44 -10.19
N GLY A 557 -33.03 20.78 -10.26
CA GLY A 557 -33.84 20.68 -11.49
C GLY A 557 -33.47 19.54 -12.43
N ALA A 558 -32.57 18.64 -12.03
CA ALA A 558 -32.29 17.43 -12.80
C ALA A 558 -33.53 16.50 -12.82
N LYS A 559 -33.69 15.74 -13.90
CA LYS A 559 -34.76 14.75 -14.05
C LYS A 559 -34.32 13.36 -13.63
N GLU A 560 -33.03 13.08 -13.78
CA GLU A 560 -32.45 11.76 -13.59
C GLU A 560 -31.16 11.81 -12.79
N LEU A 561 -30.94 10.77 -11.98
CA LEU A 561 -29.64 10.46 -11.39
C LEU A 561 -29.14 9.16 -12.00
N VAL A 562 -27.95 9.19 -12.60
CA VAL A 562 -27.34 8.06 -13.30
C VAL A 562 -26.19 7.52 -12.47
N GLY A 563 -26.18 6.22 -12.19
CA GLY A 563 -25.08 5.49 -11.58
C GLY A 563 -24.24 4.77 -12.62
N GLU A 564 -22.93 4.99 -12.62
CA GLU A 564 -21.99 4.25 -13.47
C GLU A 564 -21.43 3.02 -12.71
N PHE A 565 -21.44 1.86 -13.36
CA PHE A 565 -20.90 0.61 -12.84
C PHE A 565 -20.01 -0.11 -13.85
N VAL A 566 -18.78 -0.41 -13.46
CA VAL A 566 -17.82 -1.21 -14.24
C VAL A 566 -17.55 -2.52 -13.48
N PRO A 567 -18.03 -3.67 -13.97
CA PRO A 567 -17.91 -4.93 -13.26
C PRO A 567 -16.46 -5.41 -13.20
N THR A 568 -16.04 -5.85 -12.02
CA THR A 568 -14.77 -6.53 -11.74
C THR A 568 -15.02 -7.76 -10.88
N ALA A 569 -14.04 -8.66 -10.78
CA ALA A 569 -14.14 -9.81 -9.89
C ALA A 569 -14.37 -9.40 -8.41
N LYS A 570 -13.83 -8.25 -7.98
CA LYS A 570 -13.90 -7.78 -6.59
C LYS A 570 -15.19 -7.03 -6.24
N ASN A 571 -15.78 -6.28 -7.17
CA ASN A 571 -17.00 -5.49 -6.92
C ASN A 571 -18.30 -6.20 -7.35
N LYS A 572 -18.21 -7.38 -7.97
CA LYS A 572 -19.36 -8.19 -8.39
C LYS A 572 -20.44 -8.38 -7.31
N PRO A 573 -20.13 -8.58 -6.01
CA PRO A 573 -21.16 -8.70 -4.97
C PRO A 573 -22.08 -7.48 -4.86
N PHE A 574 -21.66 -6.32 -5.36
CA PHE A 574 -22.40 -5.06 -5.27
C PHE A 574 -23.07 -4.63 -6.58
N SER A 575 -23.08 -5.49 -7.61
CA SER A 575 -23.73 -5.15 -8.90
C SER A 575 -25.23 -4.87 -8.76
N GLY A 576 -25.89 -5.47 -7.75
CA GLY A 576 -27.30 -5.23 -7.45
C GLY A 576 -27.58 -3.97 -6.62
N PHE A 577 -26.56 -3.23 -6.19
CA PHE A 577 -26.75 -2.11 -5.25
C PHE A 577 -27.63 -1.00 -5.83
N TYR A 578 -27.35 -0.51 -7.04
CA TYR A 578 -28.16 0.54 -7.67
C TYR A 578 -29.61 0.11 -7.84
N ALA A 579 -29.86 -1.14 -8.26
CA ALA A 579 -31.21 -1.67 -8.35
C ALA A 579 -31.93 -1.68 -6.98
N SER A 580 -31.20 -1.97 -5.89
CA SER A 580 -31.75 -1.91 -4.52
C SER A 580 -32.11 -0.49 -4.03
N CYS A 581 -31.64 0.53 -4.75
CA CYS A 581 -31.97 1.94 -4.55
C CYS A 581 -33.01 2.45 -5.57
N GLY A 582 -33.63 1.56 -6.36
CA GLY A 582 -34.69 1.91 -7.32
C GLY A 582 -34.19 2.36 -8.70
N PHE A 583 -32.90 2.21 -9.00
CA PHE A 583 -32.38 2.47 -10.34
C PHE A 583 -32.76 1.34 -11.29
N LEU A 584 -33.06 1.70 -12.54
CA LEU A 584 -33.34 0.77 -13.62
C LEU A 584 -32.17 0.73 -14.62
N PRO A 585 -31.94 -0.38 -15.34
CA PRO A 585 -30.92 -0.43 -16.39
C PRO A 585 -31.18 0.63 -17.47
N GLY A 586 -30.16 1.42 -17.80
CA GLY A 586 -30.13 2.34 -18.93
C GLY A 586 -29.25 1.82 -20.08
N GLU A 587 -29.09 2.62 -21.13
CA GLU A 587 -28.18 2.28 -22.23
C GLU A 587 -26.71 2.28 -21.77
N PRO A 588 -25.94 1.20 -21.99
CA PRO A 588 -24.54 1.14 -21.59
C PRO A 588 -23.65 2.01 -22.48
N GLU A 589 -22.52 2.45 -21.94
CA GLU A 589 -21.51 3.24 -22.65
C GLU A 589 -20.19 2.46 -22.69
N GLY A 590 -19.98 1.70 -23.78
CA GLY A 590 -18.84 0.79 -23.89
C GLY A 590 -18.86 -0.29 -22.81
N ALA A 591 -17.85 -0.29 -21.93
CA ALA A 591 -17.76 -1.21 -20.79
C ALA A 591 -18.51 -0.72 -19.53
N VAL A 592 -19.02 0.52 -19.54
CA VAL A 592 -19.71 1.13 -18.41
C VAL A 592 -21.20 0.80 -18.45
N GLN A 593 -21.69 0.12 -17.41
CA GLN A 593 -23.12 -0.09 -17.22
C GLN A 593 -23.72 1.16 -16.58
N ARG A 594 -24.78 1.71 -17.19
CA ARG A 594 -25.51 2.87 -16.67
C ARG A 594 -26.80 2.40 -16.02
N MET A 595 -27.02 2.84 -14.78
CA MET A 595 -28.25 2.62 -14.03
C MET A 595 -28.93 3.98 -13.85
N VAL A 596 -30.23 4.09 -14.08
CA VAL A 596 -30.95 5.38 -14.10
C VAL A 596 -32.05 5.39 -13.04
N LEU A 597 -32.05 6.42 -12.21
CA LEU A 597 -33.10 6.71 -11.23
C LEU A 597 -33.89 7.95 -11.68
N SER A 598 -35.18 7.79 -11.92
CA SER A 598 -36.09 8.91 -12.17
C SER A 598 -36.32 9.70 -10.86
N LEU A 599 -35.94 10.98 -10.86
CA LEU A 599 -36.07 11.83 -9.67
C LEU A 599 -37.52 12.26 -9.38
N ALA A 600 -38.42 12.06 -10.35
CA ALA A 600 -39.85 12.28 -10.15
C ALA A 600 -40.43 11.30 -9.12
N SER A 601 -40.03 10.02 -9.21
CA SER A 601 -40.51 8.93 -8.36
C SER A 601 -39.49 8.46 -7.31
N ALA A 602 -38.30 9.06 -7.25
CA ALA A 602 -37.27 8.69 -6.29
C ALA A 602 -37.73 8.95 -4.85
N ASP A 603 -37.61 7.92 -4.01
CA ASP A 603 -37.68 8.08 -2.56
C ASP A 603 -36.38 8.73 -2.06
N VAL A 604 -36.52 9.95 -1.56
CA VAL A 604 -35.42 10.75 -1.00
C VAL A 604 -35.49 10.83 0.53
N THR A 605 -36.36 10.02 1.14
CA THR A 605 -36.56 9.99 2.58
C THR A 605 -35.37 9.35 3.26
N LEU A 606 -34.82 10.02 4.27
CA LEU A 606 -33.77 9.45 5.09
C LEU A 606 -34.39 8.53 6.16
N PRO A 607 -33.75 7.39 6.47
CA PRO A 607 -34.19 6.53 7.57
C PRO A 607 -34.24 7.30 8.90
N ASP A 608 -35.25 7.03 9.73
CA ASP A 608 -35.48 7.71 11.03
C ASP A 608 -34.37 7.46 12.05
N TRP A 609 -33.57 6.42 11.85
CA TRP A 609 -32.41 6.08 12.68
C TRP A 609 -31.08 6.69 12.22
N ILE A 610 -31.10 7.57 11.20
CA ILE A 610 -29.92 8.31 10.75
C ILE A 610 -30.11 9.80 11.03
N THR A 611 -29.23 10.37 11.86
CA THR A 611 -29.15 11.82 12.03
C THR A 611 -28.19 12.39 10.99
N LEU A 612 -28.64 13.32 10.15
CA LEU A 612 -27.81 13.96 9.14
C LEU A 612 -27.32 15.33 9.61
N GLU A 613 -26.00 15.53 9.57
CA GLU A 613 -25.32 16.79 9.82
C GLU A 613 -24.70 17.25 8.48
N VAL A 614 -25.19 18.35 7.91
CA VAL A 614 -24.67 18.87 6.63
C VAL A 614 -23.89 20.15 6.89
N GLU A 615 -22.58 20.10 6.64
CA GLU A 615 -21.73 21.29 6.60
C GLU A 615 -21.50 21.67 5.14
N THR A 616 -22.21 22.71 4.68
CA THR A 616 -21.89 23.35 3.40
C THR A 616 -20.66 24.22 3.61
N GLY A 617 -19.51 23.79 3.10
CA GLY A 617 -18.29 24.61 3.02
C GLY A 617 -18.46 25.74 2.00
N LEU A 618 -19.31 26.70 2.32
CA LEU A 618 -19.46 27.98 1.65
C LEU A 618 -19.81 29.00 2.74
N GLU A 619 -18.81 29.42 3.51
CA GLU A 619 -18.86 30.78 4.06
C GLU A 619 -18.69 31.76 2.89
N HIS A 620 -19.62 32.70 2.83
CA HIS A 620 -19.83 33.67 1.78
C HIS A 620 -18.62 34.57 1.49
N THR A 621 -18.45 34.89 0.19
CA THR A 621 -17.88 36.13 -0.41
C THR A 621 -16.61 36.74 0.14
#